data_AF-A0A2Z6PCA4-F1
#
_entry.id   AF-A0A2Z6PCA4-F1
#
_cell.length_a   1.000
_cell.length_b   1.000
_cell.length_c   1.000
_cell.angle_alpha   90.00
_cell.angle_beta   90.00
_cell.angle_gamma   90.00
#
_symmetry.space_group_name_H-M   'P 1'
#
loop_
_entity.id
_entity.type
_entity.pdbx_description
1 polymer ?
#
loop_
_entity_poly.entity_id
_entity_poly.type
_entity_poly.pdbx_seq_one_letter_code
_entity_poly.pdbx_strand_id
1 'polypeptide(L)'
;MGYWLDLEWHWVFRWRRDLSVPEIGLLEALLSAVQTTPLLGVVDSWSWRHDSTGTYSVKSAYMVLSAGFVASDLDSLLARVWKSWAPSKVIVLSWQLLQDRVSSRQNLLRRRVIRDPRDSFCAFCGASLESV
;
A
#
# COMPACT_ATOMS: atom_id res chain seq x y z
N MET A 1 -5.59 27.57 13.21
CA MET A 1 -6.36 26.66 14.08
C MET A 1 -6.42 27.28 15.46
N GLY A 2 -7.58 27.19 16.11
CA GLY A 2 -8.06 28.13 17.09
C GLY A 2 -7.91 27.73 18.57
N TYR A 3 -8.84 28.17 19.40
CA TYR A 3 -8.83 27.95 20.86
C TYR A 3 -10.24 27.84 21.43
N TRP A 4 -10.38 27.22 22.60
CA TRP A 4 -11.64 27.12 23.33
C TRP A 4 -11.85 28.33 24.23
N LEU A 5 -13.05 28.91 24.22
CA LEU A 5 -13.55 29.88 25.20
C LEU A 5 -14.97 29.48 25.57
N ASP A 6 -15.31 29.44 26.86
CA ASP A 6 -16.68 29.24 27.33
C ASP A 6 -17.43 28.05 26.69
N LEU A 7 -16.73 26.93 26.46
CA LEU A 7 -17.23 25.71 25.81
C LEU A 7 -17.56 25.85 24.31
N GLU A 8 -17.15 26.96 23.69
CA GLU A 8 -17.21 27.16 22.24
C GLU A 8 -15.80 27.16 21.62
N TRP A 9 -15.67 26.54 20.45
CA TRP A 9 -14.42 26.53 19.70
C TRP A 9 -14.34 27.76 18.79
N HIS A 10 -13.38 28.64 19.07
CA HIS A 10 -13.12 29.83 18.26
C HIS A 10 -12.08 29.53 17.19
N TRP A 11 -12.47 29.60 15.93
CA TRP A 11 -11.56 29.41 14.80
C TRP A 11 -10.62 30.60 14.60
N VAL A 12 -9.31 30.33 14.58
CA VAL A 12 -8.28 31.33 14.18
C VAL A 12 -7.68 30.90 12.85
N PHE A 13 -8.08 31.55 11.77
CA PHE A 13 -7.49 31.35 10.45
C PHE A 13 -6.34 32.33 10.24
N ARG A 14 -5.17 31.81 9.86
CA ARG A 14 -3.98 32.61 9.52
C ARG A 14 -3.64 32.36 8.06
N TRP A 15 -3.66 33.42 7.26
CA TRP A 15 -3.40 33.36 5.83
C TRP A 15 -1.96 33.80 5.54
N ARG A 16 -1.39 33.32 4.43
CA ARG A 16 -0.03 33.73 4.01
C ARG A 16 0.02 35.17 3.47
N ARG A 17 -1.14 35.68 3.03
CA ARG A 17 -1.36 37.03 2.52
C ARG A 17 -2.73 37.52 2.96
N ASP A 18 -2.96 38.81 2.82
CA ASP A 18 -4.28 39.39 3.05
C ASP A 18 -5.31 38.84 2.05
N LEU A 19 -6.54 38.68 2.53
CA LEU A 19 -7.66 38.24 1.73
C LEU A 19 -8.11 39.38 0.82
N SER A 20 -8.36 39.06 -0.44
CA SER A 20 -9.02 39.98 -1.36
C SER A 20 -10.53 40.06 -1.05
N VAL A 21 -11.19 41.12 -1.54
CA VAL A 21 -12.63 41.35 -1.29
C VAL A 21 -13.52 40.15 -1.64
N PRO A 22 -13.32 39.42 -2.77
CA PRO A 22 -14.10 38.21 -3.04
C PRO A 22 -13.83 37.06 -2.06
N GLU A 23 -12.61 36.94 -1.54
CA GLU A 23 -12.21 35.89 -0.61
C GLU A 23 -12.79 36.11 0.80
N ILE A 24 -13.13 37.36 1.16
CA ILE A 24 -13.83 37.67 2.41
C ILE A 24 -15.21 36.98 2.42
N GLY A 25 -15.95 37.02 1.30
CA GLY A 25 -17.23 36.31 1.20
C GLY A 25 -17.08 34.78 1.33
N LEU A 26 -15.98 34.22 0.82
CA LEU A 26 -15.66 32.79 1.02
C LEU A 26 -15.31 32.48 2.48
N LEU A 27 -14.64 33.39 3.18
CA LEU A 27 -14.35 33.25 4.61
C LEU A 27 -15.64 33.28 5.44
N GLU A 28 -16.57 34.18 5.14
CA GLU A 28 -17.86 34.25 5.82
C GLU A 28 -18.67 32.95 5.61
N ALA A 29 -18.73 32.44 4.38
CA ALA A 29 -19.37 31.17 4.07
C ALA A 29 -18.72 30.00 4.83
N LEU A 30 -17.38 29.98 4.92
CA LEU A 30 -16.64 28.98 5.67
C LEU A 30 -16.91 29.07 7.18
N LEU A 31 -16.86 30.27 7.77
CA LEU A 31 -17.15 30.46 9.19
C LEU A 31 -18.56 30.01 9.52
N SER A 32 -19.54 30.35 8.67
CA SER A 32 -20.91 29.88 8.81
C SER A 32 -20.98 28.36 8.78
N ALA A 33 -20.36 27.71 7.80
CA ALA A 33 -20.37 26.25 7.66
C ALA A 33 -19.77 25.54 8.89
N VAL A 34 -18.66 26.04 9.42
CA VAL A 34 -17.94 25.37 10.51
C VAL A 34 -18.54 25.68 11.89
N GLN A 35 -19.22 26.82 12.05
CA GLN A 35 -19.98 27.14 13.28
C GLN A 35 -21.34 26.44 13.32
N THR A 36 -21.99 26.25 12.17
CA THR A 36 -23.34 25.66 12.10
C THR A 36 -23.34 24.13 12.10
N THR A 37 -22.22 23.48 11.76
CA THR A 37 -22.10 22.04 11.97
C THR A 37 -22.17 21.76 13.47
N PRO A 38 -23.24 21.13 13.97
CA PRO A 38 -23.21 20.62 15.32
C PRO A 38 -22.04 19.65 15.33
N LEU A 39 -21.08 19.88 16.20
CA LEU A 39 -20.30 18.79 16.75
C LEU A 39 -21.34 17.93 17.49
N LEU A 40 -22.13 17.14 16.74
CA LEU A 40 -22.77 15.93 17.23
C LEU A 40 -21.65 15.33 18.07
N GLY A 41 -21.84 15.17 19.39
CA GLY A 41 -20.78 14.84 20.37
C GLY A 41 -20.17 13.44 20.18
N VAL A 42 -19.94 13.10 18.93
CA VAL A 42 -19.43 11.91 18.32
C VAL A 42 -17.98 12.24 18.04
N VAL A 43 -17.10 11.47 18.67
CA VAL A 43 -15.67 11.58 18.47
C VAL A 43 -15.36 11.19 17.02
N ASP A 44 -14.53 11.99 16.35
CA ASP A 44 -14.02 11.65 15.02
C ASP A 44 -13.38 10.25 15.05
N SER A 45 -13.71 9.44 14.05
CA SER A 45 -13.18 8.09 13.93
C SER A 45 -12.71 7.80 12.51
N TRP A 46 -11.69 6.95 12.40
CA TRP A 46 -11.21 6.48 11.10
C TRP A 46 -12.23 5.53 10.50
N SER A 47 -12.63 5.80 9.26
CA SER A 47 -13.48 4.90 8.47
C SER A 47 -12.71 4.35 7.27
N TRP A 48 -12.89 3.06 7.04
CA TRP A 48 -12.37 2.36 5.88
C TRP A 48 -13.32 2.49 4.70
N ARG A 49 -12.95 3.32 3.72
CA ARG A 49 -13.79 3.66 2.56
C ARG A 49 -14.15 2.49 1.64
N HIS A 50 -13.44 1.37 1.73
CA HIS A 50 -13.63 0.21 0.86
C HIS A 50 -14.46 -0.90 1.53
N ASP A 51 -15.15 -0.58 2.61
CA ASP A 51 -16.14 -1.44 3.23
C ASP A 51 -17.37 -0.61 3.61
N SER A 52 -18.57 -1.09 3.30
CA SER A 52 -19.80 -0.36 3.57
C SER A 52 -20.08 -0.16 5.06
N THR A 53 -19.47 -0.98 5.92
CA THR A 53 -19.54 -0.81 7.39
C THR A 53 -18.57 0.24 7.90
N GLY A 54 -17.68 0.77 7.04
CA GLY A 54 -16.59 1.66 7.45
C GLY A 54 -15.49 0.98 8.26
N THR A 55 -15.54 -0.35 8.43
CA THR A 55 -14.58 -1.08 9.27
C THR A 55 -13.40 -1.60 8.44
N TYR A 56 -12.18 -1.37 8.93
CA TYR A 56 -11.00 -1.95 8.33
C TYR A 56 -10.91 -3.45 8.62
N SER A 57 -10.59 -4.24 7.59
CA SER A 57 -10.14 -5.61 7.75
C SER A 57 -9.01 -5.92 6.79
N VAL A 58 -8.11 -6.82 7.19
CA VAL A 58 -7.01 -7.30 6.32
C VAL A 58 -7.57 -7.89 5.03
N LYS A 59 -8.72 -8.57 5.10
CA LYS A 59 -9.41 -9.13 3.93
C LYS A 59 -9.86 -8.03 2.96
N SER A 60 -10.57 -7.00 3.45
CA SER A 60 -11.04 -5.90 2.59
C SER A 60 -9.86 -5.16 1.96
N ALA A 61 -8.83 -4.84 2.75
CA ALA A 61 -7.60 -4.23 2.24
C ALA A 61 -6.92 -5.09 1.17
N TYR A 62 -6.79 -6.40 1.42
CA TYR A 62 -6.20 -7.32 0.44
C TYR A 62 -6.97 -7.35 -0.86
N MET A 63 -8.31 -7.41 -0.81
CA MET A 63 -9.15 -7.41 -2.02
C MET A 63 -8.99 -6.11 -2.83
N VAL A 64 -8.89 -4.97 -2.17
CA VAL A 64 -8.64 -3.68 -2.83
C VAL A 64 -7.28 -3.66 -3.52
N LEU A 65 -6.25 -4.16 -2.82
CA LEU A 65 -4.89 -4.22 -3.37
C LEU A 65 -4.80 -5.26 -4.51
N SER A 66 -5.52 -6.37 -4.41
CA SER A 66 -5.49 -7.45 -5.39
C SER A 66 -6.37 -7.18 -6.63
N ALA A 67 -7.37 -6.29 -6.54
CA ALA A 67 -8.28 -5.98 -7.64
C ALA A 67 -7.59 -5.43 -8.91
N GLY A 68 -6.40 -4.85 -8.78
CA GLY A 68 -5.60 -4.38 -9.92
C GLY A 68 -4.78 -5.48 -10.62
N PHE A 69 -4.73 -6.69 -10.06
CA PHE A 69 -3.97 -7.81 -10.62
C PHE A 69 -4.90 -8.69 -11.44
N VAL A 70 -4.73 -8.68 -12.76
CA VAL A 70 -5.36 -9.68 -13.64
C VAL A 70 -4.67 -11.02 -13.38
N ALA A 71 -5.45 -12.03 -13.01
CA ALA A 71 -4.94 -13.40 -12.86
C ALA A 71 -4.27 -13.82 -14.16
N SER A 72 -2.96 -14.01 -14.10
CA SER A 72 -2.15 -14.40 -15.24
C SER A 72 -2.22 -15.91 -15.45
N ASP A 73 -1.84 -16.38 -16.64
CA ASP A 73 -1.66 -17.82 -16.88
C ASP A 73 -0.69 -18.43 -15.86
N LEU A 74 0.32 -17.67 -15.40
CA LEU A 74 1.24 -18.07 -14.35
C LEU A 74 0.53 -18.36 -13.02
N ASP A 75 -0.47 -17.57 -12.63
CA ASP A 75 -1.21 -17.80 -11.39
C ASP A 75 -1.99 -19.12 -11.42
N SER A 76 -2.55 -19.47 -12.58
CA SER A 76 -3.22 -20.76 -12.78
C SER A 76 -2.25 -21.95 -12.68
N LEU A 77 -1.03 -21.80 -13.22
CA LEU A 77 0.02 -22.80 -13.14
C LEU A 77 0.51 -22.97 -11.70
N LEU A 78 0.72 -21.88 -10.97
CA LEU A 78 1.13 -21.91 -9.56
C LEU A 78 0.07 -22.59 -8.69
N ALA A 79 -1.22 -22.31 -8.94
CA ALA A 79 -2.32 -22.97 -8.24
C ALA A 79 -2.34 -24.49 -8.49
N ARG A 80 -2.00 -24.93 -9.71
CA ARG A 80 -1.89 -26.35 -10.05
C ARG A 80 -0.71 -27.03 -9.36
N VAL A 81 0.44 -26.35 -9.27
CA VAL A 81 1.61 -26.86 -8.51
C VAL A 81 1.25 -27.09 -7.04
N TRP A 82 0.52 -26.17 -6.43
CA TRP A 82 0.10 -26.29 -5.03
C TRP A 82 -0.88 -27.45 -4.76
N LYS A 83 -1.63 -27.87 -5.78
CA LYS A 83 -2.56 -29.01 -5.74
C LYS A 83 -1.92 -30.34 -6.11
N SER A 84 -0.63 -30.36 -6.46
CA SER A 84 0.04 -31.59 -6.88
C SER A 84 0.24 -32.57 -5.71
N TRP A 85 0.43 -33.85 -6.03
CA TRP A 85 0.66 -34.92 -5.04
C TRP A 85 2.15 -35.06 -4.68
N ALA A 86 2.98 -34.13 -5.13
CA ALA A 86 4.40 -34.16 -4.85
C ALA A 86 4.67 -33.86 -3.37
N PRO A 87 5.82 -34.31 -2.81
CA PRO A 87 6.23 -33.91 -1.48
C PRO A 87 6.33 -32.39 -1.35
N SER A 88 6.04 -31.85 -0.16
CA SER A 88 6.00 -30.40 0.09
C SER A 88 7.26 -29.66 -0.36
N LYS A 89 8.45 -30.26 -0.18
CA LYS A 89 9.72 -29.69 -0.65
C LYS A 89 9.75 -29.47 -2.17
N VAL A 90 9.19 -30.41 -2.93
CA VAL A 90 9.12 -30.34 -4.41
C VAL A 90 8.10 -29.29 -4.85
N ILE A 91 6.96 -29.21 -4.16
CA ILE A 91 5.93 -28.19 -4.41
C ILE A 91 6.52 -26.79 -4.19
N VAL A 92 7.16 -26.56 -3.05
CA VAL A 92 7.77 -25.26 -2.71
C VAL A 92 8.86 -24.89 -3.70
N LEU A 93 9.75 -25.83 -4.04
CA LEU A 93 10.81 -25.58 -5.02
C LEU A 93 10.22 -25.23 -6.39
N SER A 94 9.27 -26.01 -6.90
CA SER A 94 8.59 -25.76 -8.18
C SER A 94 7.88 -24.41 -8.21
N TRP A 95 7.18 -24.07 -7.12
CA TRP A 95 6.49 -22.79 -6.96
C TRP A 95 7.47 -21.60 -6.97
N GLN A 96 8.64 -21.74 -6.33
CA GLN A 96 9.71 -20.73 -6.37
C GLN A 96 10.36 -20.64 -7.75
N LEU A 97 10.61 -21.78 -8.41
CA LEU A 97 11.22 -21.85 -9.75
C LEU A 97 10.37 -21.14 -10.79
N LEU A 98 9.07 -21.42 -10.83
CA LEU A 98 8.13 -20.81 -11.80
C LEU A 98 8.02 -19.28 -11.67
N GLN A 99 8.35 -18.74 -10.50
CA GLN A 99 8.36 -17.30 -10.26
C GLN A 99 9.76 -16.67 -10.33
N ASP A 100 10.77 -17.45 -10.71
CA ASP A 100 12.18 -17.02 -10.69
C ASP A 100 12.60 -16.45 -9.32
N ARG A 101 12.22 -17.17 -8.25
CA ARG A 101 12.45 -16.79 -6.85
C ARG A 101 13.42 -17.70 -6.10
N VAL A 102 14.09 -18.61 -6.79
CA VAL A 102 15.15 -19.44 -6.21
C VAL A 102 16.40 -18.58 -5.99
N SER A 103 17.17 -18.90 -4.96
CA SER A 103 18.39 -18.18 -4.57
C SER A 103 19.59 -18.43 -5.50
N SER A 104 19.39 -18.35 -6.82
CA SER A 104 20.49 -18.29 -7.78
C SER A 104 21.28 -16.99 -7.62
N ARG A 105 22.57 -16.97 -7.96
CA ARG A 105 23.37 -15.74 -7.80
C ARG A 105 22.84 -14.57 -8.64
N GLN A 106 22.26 -14.83 -9.81
CA GLN A 106 21.55 -13.80 -10.59
C GLN A 106 20.37 -13.20 -9.81
N ASN A 107 19.59 -14.02 -9.10
CA ASN A 107 18.49 -13.52 -8.26
C ASN A 107 18.98 -12.74 -7.04
N LEU A 108 20.07 -13.19 -6.43
CA LEU A 108 20.69 -12.50 -5.30
C LEU A 108 21.25 -11.13 -5.72
N LEU A 109 21.83 -11.02 -6.92
CA LEU A 109 22.28 -9.75 -7.49
C LEU A 109 21.09 -8.81 -7.76
N ARG A 110 20.02 -9.30 -8.40
CA ARG A 110 18.80 -8.52 -8.66
C ARG A 110 18.19 -7.93 -7.38
N ARG A 111 18.26 -8.69 -6.28
CA ARG A 111 17.78 -8.28 -4.95
C ARG A 111 18.80 -7.48 -4.14
N ARG A 112 19.97 -7.18 -4.71
CA ARG A 112 21.08 -6.45 -4.07
C ARG A 112 21.63 -7.10 -2.79
N VAL A 113 21.47 -8.42 -2.66
CA VAL A 113 22.14 -9.22 -1.62
C VAL A 113 23.62 -9.35 -1.96
N ILE A 114 23.90 -9.68 -3.23
CA ILE A 114 25.22 -9.56 -3.83
C ILE A 114 25.35 -8.17 -4.44
N ARG A 115 26.53 -7.54 -4.29
CA ARG A 115 26.79 -6.16 -4.76
C ARG A 115 27.68 -6.10 -5.99
N ASP A 116 28.74 -6.92 -6.06
CA ASP A 116 29.60 -6.97 -7.24
C ASP A 116 28.96 -7.90 -8.30
N PRO A 117 28.73 -7.45 -9.53
CA PRO A 117 28.26 -8.30 -10.62
C PRO A 117 29.14 -9.53 -10.87
N ARG A 118 30.45 -9.48 -10.57
CA ARG A 118 31.36 -10.62 -10.72
C ARG A 118 31.01 -11.79 -9.80
N ASP A 119 30.42 -11.50 -8.65
CA ASP A 119 29.97 -12.52 -7.71
C ASP A 119 28.68 -13.23 -8.19
N SER A 120 28.09 -12.78 -9.30
CA SER A 120 26.91 -13.43 -9.91
C SER A 120 27.23 -14.52 -10.92
N PHE A 121 28.51 -14.71 -11.27
CA PHE A 121 28.94 -15.79 -12.15
C PHE A 121 28.81 -17.16 -11.49
N CYS A 122 28.59 -18.19 -12.30
CA CYS A 122 28.45 -19.58 -11.91
C CYS A 122 29.67 -20.05 -11.11
N ALA A 123 29.42 -20.64 -9.94
CA ALA A 123 30.47 -21.17 -9.07
C ALA A 123 31.33 -22.28 -9.72
N PHE A 124 30.78 -22.97 -10.72
CA PHE A 124 31.44 -24.11 -11.37
C PHE A 124 32.29 -23.71 -12.57
N CYS A 125 31.73 -22.94 -13.51
CA CYS A 125 32.44 -22.55 -14.73
C CYS A 125 33.09 -21.17 -14.68
N GLY A 126 32.64 -20.28 -13.77
CA GLY A 126 33.15 -18.92 -13.63
C GLY A 126 32.91 -17.98 -14.82
N ALA A 127 32.25 -18.45 -15.89
CA ALA A 127 32.18 -17.73 -17.17
C ALA A 127 30.78 -17.19 -17.52
N SER A 128 29.72 -17.82 -17.02
CA SER A 128 28.33 -17.42 -17.26
C SER A 128 27.63 -17.02 -15.98
N LEU A 129 26.57 -16.22 -16.06
CA LEU A 129 25.71 -15.94 -14.91
C LEU A 129 25.12 -17.24 -14.35
N GLU A 130 25.03 -17.34 -13.02
CA GLU A 130 24.30 -18.44 -12.39
C GLU A 130 22.80 -18.14 -12.41
N SER A 131 22.09 -18.74 -13.37
CA SER A 131 20.65 -18.65 -13.54
C SER A 131 19.97 -20.00 -13.27
N VAL A 132 18.65 -19.97 -13.15
CA VAL A 132 17.78 -21.16 -13.16
C VAL A 132 17.47 -21.55 -14.60
#